data_AF-A0A3D5ZAS3-F1
#
_entry.id   AF-A0A3D5ZAS3-F1
#
_cell.length_a   1.000
_cell.length_b   1.000
_cell.length_c   1.000
_cell.angle_alpha   90.00
_cell.angle_beta   90.00
_cell.angle_gamma   90.00
#
_symmetry.space_group_name_H-M   'P 1'
#
loop_
_entity.id
_entity.type
_entity.pdbx_description
1 polymer ?
#
loop_
_entity_poly.entity_id
_entity_poly.type
_entity_poly.pdbx_seq_one_letter_code
_entity_poly.pdbx_strand_id
1 'polypeptide(L)' 'MNFSYWERQFITDKADLTIIGGGITGLSTAYHTRLLHPEWKIVILEKFSISTAASTRNAGFA' A
#
# COMPACT_ATOMS: atom_id res chain seq x y z
N MET A 1 18.43 -8.55 -14.42
CA MET A 1 18.30 -7.10 -14.16
C MET A 1 19.17 -6.76 -12.96
N ASN A 2 19.94 -5.67 -13.00
CA ASN A 2 20.71 -5.20 -11.85
C ASN A 2 19.88 -4.17 -11.08
N PHE A 3 19.18 -4.64 -10.05
CA PHE A 3 18.46 -3.77 -9.12
C PHE A 3 19.44 -3.13 -8.13
N SER A 4 19.24 -1.85 -7.85
CA SER A 4 19.90 -1.14 -6.75
C SER A 4 19.57 -1.79 -5.40
N TYR A 5 20.36 -1.48 -4.38
CA TYR A 5 20.13 -1.99 -3.02
C TYR A 5 18.69 -1.77 -2.55
N TRP A 6 18.15 -0.56 -2.76
CA TRP A 6 16.78 -0.20 -2.41
C TRP A 6 15.75 -0.95 -3.25
N GLU A 7 15.95 -1.04 -4.56
CA GLU A 7 15.04 -1.77 -5.44
C GLU A 7 14.95 -3.25 -5.06
N ARG A 8 16.06 -3.90 -4.66
CA ARG A 8 16.00 -5.28 -4.16
C ARG A 8 15.10 -5.38 -2.92
N GLN A 9 15.25 -4.46 -1.97
CA GLN A 9 14.47 -4.46 -0.73
C GLN A 9 12.97 -4.22 -0.95
N PHE A 10 12.58 -3.48 -2.00
CA PHE A 10 11.16 -3.25 -2.31
C PHE A 10 10.56 -4.27 -3.27
N ILE A 11 11.34 -4.78 -4.23
CA ILE A 11 10.83 -5.63 -5.33
C ILE A 11 10.95 -7.12 -5.00
N THR A 12 12.05 -7.55 -4.39
CA THR A 12 12.36 -8.98 -4.22
C THR A 12 12.05 -9.51 -2.83
N ASP A 13 11.79 -8.62 -1.91
CA ASP A 13 11.74 -8.92 -0.50
C ASP A 13 10.32 -9.33 -0.11
N LYS A 14 10.17 -10.53 0.44
CA LYS A 14 8.88 -11.21 0.60
C LYS A 14 7.92 -10.39 1.47
N ALA A 15 6.72 -10.12 0.97
CA ALA A 15 5.64 -9.50 1.73
C ALA A 15 4.63 -10.57 2.18
N ASP A 16 4.07 -10.42 3.37
CA ASP A 16 2.98 -11.27 3.86
C ASP A 16 1.65 -10.84 3.22
N LEU A 17 1.52 -9.54 2.91
CA LEU A 17 0.38 -8.98 2.18
C LEU A 17 0.84 -7.88 1.22
N THR A 18 0.36 -7.96 -0.03
CA THR A 18 0.51 -6.89 -1.02
C THR A 18 -0.87 -6.35 -1.38
N ILE A 19 -1.08 -5.04 -1.21
CA ILE A 19 -2.32 -4.32 -1.55
C ILE A 19 -2.06 -3.51 -2.81
N ILE A 20 -2.93 -3.66 -3.82
CA ILE A 20 -2.88 -2.87 -5.06
C ILE A 20 -3.95 -1.77 -4.98
N GLY A 21 -3.51 -0.51 -4.94
CA GLY A 21 -4.34 0.68 -4.78
C GLY A 21 -4.13 1.34 -3.41
N GLY A 22 -3.61 2.57 -3.41
CA GLY A 22 -3.34 3.40 -2.24
C GLY A 22 -4.44 4.40 -1.90
N GLY A 23 -5.68 4.17 -2.38
CA GLY A 23 -6.85 4.95 -1.99
C GLY A 23 -7.32 4.64 -0.56
N ILE A 24 -8.39 5.31 -0.12
CA ILE A 24 -8.94 5.20 1.24
C ILE A 24 -9.19 3.75 1.67
N THR A 25 -9.75 2.92 0.77
CA THR A 25 -10.02 1.50 1.05
C THR A 25 -8.72 0.69 1.19
N GLY A 26 -7.71 0.95 0.35
CA GLY A 26 -6.43 0.25 0.42
C GLY A 26 -5.64 0.60 1.68
N LEU A 27 -5.62 1.89 2.04
CA LEU A 27 -5.01 2.36 3.29
C LEU A 27 -5.75 1.86 4.53
N SER A 28 -7.09 1.87 4.51
CA SER A 28 -7.92 1.31 5.58
C SER A 28 -7.66 -0.19 5.76
N THR A 29 -7.59 -0.93 4.65
CA THR A 29 -7.24 -2.37 4.66
C THR A 29 -5.86 -2.59 5.29
N ALA A 30 -4.86 -1.80 4.92
CA ALA A 30 -3.52 -1.90 5.48
C ALA A 30 -3.51 -1.62 6.99
N TYR A 31 -4.23 -0.59 7.43
CA TYR A 31 -4.36 -0.23 8.84
C TYR A 31 -4.98 -1.36 9.67
N HIS A 32 -6.15 -1.85 9.26
CA HIS A 32 -6.83 -2.93 9.98
C HIS A 32 -6.06 -4.24 9.94
N THR A 33 -5.38 -4.57 8.83
CA THR A 33 -4.52 -5.74 8.76
C THR A 33 -3.35 -5.63 9.73
N ARG A 34 -2.71 -4.45 9.84
CA ARG A 34 -1.61 -4.24 10.79
C ARG A 34 -2.05 -4.37 12.25
N LEU A 35 -3.30 -4.00 12.58
CA LEU A 35 -3.84 -4.22 13.92
C LEU A 35 -4.02 -5.70 14.24
N LEU A 36 -4.44 -6.49 13.26
CA LEU A 36 -4.65 -7.94 13.40
C LEU A 36 -3.33 -8.74 13.37
N HIS A 37 -2.38 -8.29 12.55
CA HIS A 37 -1.09 -8.92 12.31
C HIS A 37 0.05 -7.88 12.42
N PRO A 38 0.47 -7.52 13.65
CA PRO A 38 1.50 -6.51 13.88
C PRO A 38 2.86 -6.85 13.24
N GLU A 39 3.15 -8.13 13.07
CA GLU A 39 4.39 -8.68 12.54
C GLU A 39 4.47 -8.71 11.01
N TRP A 40 3.33 -8.57 10.32
CA TRP A 40 3.29 -8.71 8.87
C TRP A 40 3.96 -7.54 8.14
N LYS A 41 4.78 -7.90 7.16
CA LYS A 41 5.27 -6.97 6.15
C LYS A 41 4.17 -6.74 5.10
N ILE A 42 3.48 -5.61 5.24
CA ILE A 42 2.41 -5.17 4.36
C ILE A 42 2.99 -4.16 3.36
N VAL A 43 2.82 -4.42 2.07
CA VAL A 43 3.28 -3.54 0.97
C VAL A 43 2.06 -2.99 0.23
N ILE A 44 2.04 -1.69 -0.04
CA ILE A 44 0.99 -1.03 -0.82
C ILE A 44 1.61 -0.53 -2.12
N LEU A 45 1.03 -0.93 -3.25
CA LEU A 45 1.44 -0.49 -4.58
C LEU A 45 0.38 0.46 -5.13
N GLU A 46 0.79 1.67 -5.50
CA GLU A 46 -0.07 2.67 -6.12
C GLU A 46 0.62 3.23 -7.37
N LYS A 47 -0.17 3.47 -8.42
CA LYS A 47 0.32 3.96 -9.71
C LYS A 47 0.62 5.46 -9.67
N PHE A 48 -0.15 6.22 -8.89
CA PHE A 48 -0.04 7.68 -8.82
C PHE A 48 0.28 8.17 -7.39
N SER A 49 0.52 9.46 -7.19
CA SER A 49 0.66 9.97 -5.83
C SER A 49 -0.65 9.74 -5.04
N ILE A 50 -0.54 9.30 -3.79
CA ILE A 50 -1.66 8.89 -2.89
C ILE A 50 -2.79 9.95 -2.81
N SER A 51 -2.52 11.21 -3.12
CA SER A 51 -3.47 12.32 -3.10
C SER A 51 -4.27 12.56 -4.40
N THR A 52 -4.09 11.76 -5.46
CA THR A 52 -4.62 12.11 -6.80
C THR A 52 -5.82 11.27 -7.26
N ALA A 53 -6.13 10.18 -6.54
CA ALA A 53 -7.15 9.20 -6.90
C ALA A 53 -8.56 9.56 -6.40
N ALA A 54 -9.55 8.73 -6.71
CA ALA A 54 -10.98 8.97 -6.39
C ALA A 54 -11.24 9.31 -4.91
N SER A 55 -10.43 8.80 -3.98
CA SER A 55 -10.56 9.07 -2.55
C SER A 55 -10.41 10.54 -2.16
N THR A 56 -9.66 11.35 -2.93
CA THR A 56 -9.55 12.80 -2.69
C THR A 56 -10.58 13.63 -3.46
N ARG A 57 -11.43 12.97 -4.26
CA ARG A 57 -12.51 13.59 -5.04
C ARG A 57 -13.90 13.29 -4.49
N ASN A 58 -13.98 12.59 -3.36
CA ASN A 58 -15.23 12.48 -2.62
C ASN A 58 -15.47 13.76 -1.81
N ALA A 59 -16.72 14.14 -1.60
CA ALA A 59 -17.09 15.26 -0.74
C ALA A 59 -17.19 14.84 0.75
N GLY A 60 -16.71 13.65 1.10
CA GLY A 60 -16.83 13.09 2.46
C GLY A 60 -18.23 12.63 2.86
N PHE A 61 -19.20 12.63 1.94
CA PHE A 61 -20.55 12.10 2.20
C PHE A 61 -20.61 10.59 1.94
N ALA A 62 -21.37 9.91 2.81
CA ALA A 62 -21.80 8.53 2.69
C ALA A 62 -23.33 8.48 2.80
#